data_AF-A0A366XBM0-F1
#
_entry.id   AF-A0A366XBM0-F1
#
_cell.length_a   1.000
_cell.length_b   1.000
_cell.length_c   1.000
_cell.angle_alpha   90.00
_cell.angle_beta   90.00
_cell.angle_gamma   90.00
#
_symmetry.space_group_name_H-M   'P 1'
#
loop_
_entity.id
_entity.type
_entity.pdbx_description
1 polymer ?
#
loop_
_entity_poly.entity_id
_entity_poly.type
_entity_poly.pdbx_seq_one_letter_code
_entity_poly.pdbx_strand_id
1 'polypeptide(L)'
;MRKRYFETPFIPAQIDAFFTCLFTEIVAKCAGTSWSSKETLITVSDPKALPGDFKGSKPIKGDKFGHRIAFPAAWLNLEFSKEGYFQIPADESGERKPPRSLTESVSEALRPHVDAGFLSNKKAAEIFGLSEQQLARKLRKEGTTLGKLLADLKRNRAEELLKEGDHSVTRVAEMLGYSDATSFAHAFKGWTGIPPSKIKKDI
;
A
#
# COMPACT_ATOMS: atom_id res chain seq x y z
N MET A 1 -18.87 -25.23 24.17
CA MET A 1 -18.14 -24.77 22.97
C MET A 1 -16.66 -25.08 23.12
N ARG A 2 -16.13 -26.10 22.43
CA ARG A 2 -14.67 -26.39 22.39
C ARG A 2 -14.01 -25.43 21.40
N LYS A 3 -13.16 -24.50 21.86
CA LYS A 3 -12.28 -23.73 20.99
C LYS A 3 -11.36 -24.71 20.27
N ARG A 4 -11.54 -24.89 18.95
CA ARG A 4 -10.56 -25.58 18.11
C ARG A 4 -9.36 -24.65 17.96
N TYR A 5 -8.36 -24.82 18.81
CA TYR A 5 -7.04 -24.24 18.55
C TYR A 5 -6.43 -25.02 17.39
N PHE A 6 -6.14 -24.32 16.30
CA PHE A 6 -5.37 -24.87 15.20
C PHE A 6 -3.89 -24.79 15.60
N GLU A 7 -3.29 -25.91 15.98
CA GLU A 7 -1.85 -25.99 16.18
C GLU A 7 -1.18 -26.23 14.83
N THR A 8 -0.41 -25.25 14.36
CA THR A 8 0.36 -25.36 13.13
C THR A 8 1.54 -26.31 13.36
N PRO A 9 1.77 -27.31 12.48
CA PRO A 9 2.89 -28.24 12.64
C PRO A 9 4.25 -27.59 12.33
N PHE A 10 4.24 -26.42 11.66
CA PHE A 10 5.43 -25.67 11.32
C PHE A 10 5.63 -24.52 12.31
N ILE A 11 6.82 -24.44 12.90
CA ILE A 11 7.26 -23.27 13.63
C ILE A 11 7.45 -22.16 12.58
N PRO A 12 6.76 -21.00 12.67
CA PRO A 12 6.89 -19.93 11.69
C PRO A 12 8.19 -19.14 11.90
N ALA A 13 9.32 -19.84 12.06
CA ALA A 13 10.60 -19.30 12.50
C ALA A 13 11.07 -18.13 11.63
N GLN A 14 10.86 -18.20 10.31
CA GLN A 14 11.22 -17.12 9.39
C GLN A 14 10.33 -15.88 9.54
N ILE A 15 9.01 -16.08 9.68
CA ILE A 15 8.05 -14.98 9.87
C ILE A 15 8.31 -14.30 11.22
N ASP A 16 8.53 -15.10 12.25
CA ASP A 16 8.81 -14.63 13.60
C ASP A 16 10.16 -13.90 13.67
N ALA A 17 11.20 -14.44 13.01
CA ALA A 17 12.50 -13.77 12.87
C ALA A 17 12.40 -12.45 12.09
N PHE A 18 11.60 -12.41 11.02
CA PHE A 18 11.36 -11.19 10.25
C PHE A 18 10.74 -10.10 11.13
N PHE A 19 9.65 -10.41 11.84
CA PHE A 19 9.03 -9.43 12.74
C PHE A 19 9.95 -9.05 13.90
N THR A 20 10.67 -10.01 14.48
CA THR A 20 11.70 -9.72 15.50
C THR A 20 12.72 -8.72 14.97
N CYS A 21 13.24 -8.93 13.75
CA CYS A 21 14.17 -8.02 13.10
C CYS A 21 13.58 -6.62 12.94
N LEU A 22 12.39 -6.53 12.35
CA LEU A 22 11.70 -5.27 12.09
C LEU A 22 11.44 -4.47 13.38
N PHE A 23 10.82 -5.09 14.38
CA PHE A 23 10.48 -4.39 15.62
C PHE A 23 11.72 -4.04 16.46
N THR A 24 12.75 -4.90 16.45
CA THR A 24 14.01 -4.58 17.13
C THR A 24 14.69 -3.39 16.46
N GLU A 25 14.67 -3.31 15.13
CA GLU A 25 15.21 -2.16 14.40
C GLU A 25 14.47 -0.87 14.75
N ILE A 26 13.14 -0.92 14.82
CA ILE A 26 12.31 0.22 15.22
C ILE A 26 12.67 0.65 16.65
N VAL A 27 12.67 -0.27 17.61
CA VAL A 27 12.98 0.05 19.02
C VAL A 27 14.40 0.60 19.16
N ALA A 28 15.39 -0.01 18.49
CA ALA A 28 16.78 0.45 18.55
C ALA A 28 16.96 1.84 17.97
N LYS A 29 16.29 2.14 16.85
CA LYS A 29 16.31 3.49 16.27
C LYS A 29 15.57 4.50 17.14
N CYS A 30 14.41 4.15 17.70
CA CYS A 30 13.67 5.02 18.62
C CYS A 30 14.49 5.32 19.88
N ALA A 31 15.21 4.32 20.40
CA ALA A 31 16.06 4.48 21.57
C ALA A 31 17.32 5.31 21.27
N GLY A 32 17.76 5.36 20.00
CA GLY A 32 18.92 6.16 19.57
C GLY A 32 20.17 5.80 20.37
N THR A 33 20.82 6.80 20.97
CA THR A 33 22.00 6.60 21.83
C THR A 33 21.70 5.86 23.13
N SER A 34 20.43 5.77 23.52
CA SER A 34 19.98 5.03 24.71
C SER A 34 19.84 3.53 24.45
N TRP A 35 19.96 3.06 23.20
CA TRP A 35 19.89 1.63 22.89
C TRP A 35 21.02 0.87 23.57
N SER A 36 20.64 -0.17 24.32
CA SER A 36 21.56 -1.10 24.98
C SER A 36 21.10 -2.53 24.76
N SER A 37 21.92 -3.34 24.10
CA SER A 37 21.63 -4.76 23.90
C SER A 37 21.66 -5.58 25.20
N LYS A 38 22.26 -5.04 26.26
CA LYS A 38 22.33 -5.66 27.59
C LYS A 38 21.03 -5.49 28.38
N GLU A 39 20.26 -4.46 28.05
CA GLU A 39 18.99 -4.14 28.72
C GLU A 39 17.78 -4.59 27.91
N THR A 40 18.01 -5.24 26.76
CA THR A 40 16.96 -5.77 25.91
C THR A 40 16.88 -7.28 26.02
N LEU A 41 15.65 -7.78 26.15
CA LEU A 41 15.36 -9.21 26.08
C LEU A 41 14.61 -9.47 24.79
N ILE A 42 15.18 -10.35 23.96
CA ILE A 42 14.57 -10.74 22.69
C ILE A 42 14.28 -12.22 22.74
N THR A 43 13.02 -12.58 22.60
CA THR A 43 12.60 -13.97 22.47
C THR A 43 12.08 -14.22 21.07
N VAL A 44 12.46 -15.34 20.46
CA VAL A 44 12.00 -15.77 19.14
C VAL A 44 11.78 -17.28 19.14
N SER A 45 10.88 -17.78 18.32
CA SER A 45 10.53 -19.21 18.23
C SER A 45 11.71 -20.12 17.85
N ASP A 46 12.61 -19.64 17.00
CA ASP A 46 13.91 -20.29 16.72
C ASP A 46 15.03 -19.23 16.59
N PRO A 47 15.93 -19.10 17.58
CA PRO A 47 17.05 -18.16 17.53
C PRO A 47 17.99 -18.35 16.33
N LYS A 48 18.06 -19.56 15.77
CA LYS A 48 18.88 -19.83 14.58
C LYS A 48 18.35 -19.14 13.32
N ALA A 49 17.10 -18.70 13.33
CA ALA A 49 16.51 -17.95 12.23
C ALA A 49 16.95 -16.47 12.18
N LEU A 50 17.64 -15.98 13.22
CA LEU A 50 18.21 -14.64 13.25
C LEU A 50 19.70 -14.65 12.86
N PRO A 51 20.24 -13.53 12.34
CA PRO A 51 21.68 -13.37 12.14
C PRO A 51 22.49 -13.58 13.42
N GLY A 52 23.71 -14.10 13.30
CA GLY A 52 24.54 -14.46 14.46
C GLY A 52 24.90 -13.30 15.39
N ASP A 53 25.16 -12.10 14.85
CA ASP A 53 25.29 -10.86 15.62
C ASP A 53 24.05 -9.99 15.42
N PHE A 54 23.02 -10.26 16.23
CA PHE A 54 21.76 -9.54 16.15
C PHE A 54 21.80 -8.30 17.04
N LYS A 55 22.36 -7.19 16.53
CA LYS A 55 22.49 -5.89 17.23
C LYS A 55 23.19 -6.01 18.59
N GLY A 56 24.15 -6.92 18.72
CA GLY A 56 24.84 -7.21 19.99
C GLY A 56 23.95 -7.85 21.07
N SER A 57 22.71 -8.23 20.73
CA SER A 57 21.80 -8.95 21.61
C SER A 57 21.94 -10.46 21.41
N LYS A 58 21.52 -11.24 22.41
CA LYS A 58 21.47 -12.70 22.33
C LYS A 58 20.01 -13.17 22.39
N PRO A 59 19.33 -13.30 21.23
CA PRO A 59 17.98 -13.80 21.20
C PRO A 59 17.89 -15.18 21.84
N ILE A 60 16.91 -15.37 22.72
CA ILE A 60 16.65 -16.65 23.36
C ILE A 60 15.40 -17.30 22.78
N LYS A 61 15.32 -18.63 22.89
CA LYS A 61 14.17 -19.37 22.40
C LYS A 61 12.95 -19.06 23.26
N GLY A 62 11.92 -18.50 22.63
CA GLY A 62 10.63 -18.20 23.25
C GLY A 62 9.66 -19.39 23.22
N ASP A 63 8.42 -19.12 23.59
CA ASP A 63 7.32 -20.07 23.45
C ASP A 63 6.75 -20.07 22.00
N LYS A 64 5.65 -20.79 21.78
CA LYS A 64 4.97 -20.82 20.46
C LYS A 64 4.08 -19.59 20.20
N PHE A 65 4.06 -18.59 21.09
CA PHE A 65 3.18 -17.41 20.97
C PHE A 65 3.84 -16.22 20.26
N GLY A 66 5.00 -16.45 19.61
CA GLY A 66 5.69 -15.45 18.79
C GLY A 66 6.76 -14.67 19.54
N HIS A 67 7.39 -13.75 18.84
CA HIS A 67 8.49 -12.95 19.36
C HIS A 67 8.05 -11.97 20.45
N ARG A 68 9.00 -11.64 21.32
CA ARG A 68 8.85 -10.59 22.34
C ARG A 68 10.12 -9.78 22.39
N ILE A 69 9.95 -8.48 22.57
CA ILE A 69 11.04 -7.53 22.77
C ILE A 69 10.70 -6.78 24.05
N ALA A 70 11.50 -7.00 25.10
CA ALA A 70 11.42 -6.21 26.32
C ALA A 70 12.63 -5.27 26.39
N PHE A 71 12.40 -4.10 26.96
CA PHE A 71 13.38 -3.02 27.10
C PHE A 71 12.98 -2.15 28.29
N PRO A 72 13.88 -1.26 28.79
CA PRO A 72 13.56 -0.38 29.90
C PRO A 72 12.34 0.50 29.61
N ALA A 73 11.37 0.55 30.52
CA ALA A 73 10.16 1.35 30.35
C ALA A 73 10.45 2.84 30.14
N ALA A 74 11.59 3.34 30.64
CA ALA A 74 12.05 4.71 30.41
C ALA A 74 12.21 5.06 28.91
N TRP A 75 12.47 4.06 28.05
CA TRP A 75 12.59 4.29 26.60
C TRP A 75 11.27 4.72 25.95
N LEU A 76 10.13 4.44 26.59
CA LEU A 76 8.82 4.90 26.11
C LEU A 76 8.66 6.43 26.15
N ASN A 77 9.49 7.12 26.95
CA ASN A 77 9.48 8.57 27.10
C ASN A 77 10.56 9.27 26.27
N LEU A 78 11.37 8.53 25.49
CA LEU A 78 12.40 9.14 24.66
C LEU A 78 11.76 9.94 23.53
N GLU A 79 12.35 11.09 23.22
CA GLU A 79 11.92 11.88 22.07
C GLU A 79 12.25 11.12 20.78
N PHE A 80 11.22 10.92 19.96
CA PHE A 80 11.32 10.25 18.68
C PHE A 80 11.45 11.28 17.55
N SER A 81 12.62 11.37 16.93
CA SER A 81 12.78 12.09 15.66
C SER A 81 12.39 11.20 14.49
N LYS A 82 11.70 11.75 13.49
CA LYS A 82 11.39 11.08 12.21
C LYS A 82 12.50 11.25 11.17
N GLU A 83 13.52 12.02 11.48
CA GLU A 83 14.63 12.31 10.56
C GLU A 83 15.34 11.00 10.19
N GLY A 84 15.43 10.72 8.88
CA GLY A 84 16.05 9.50 8.37
C GLY A 84 15.20 8.22 8.44
N TYR A 85 13.95 8.26 8.93
CA TYR A 85 13.05 7.10 8.92
C TYR A 85 12.38 6.87 7.57
N PHE A 86 11.98 7.96 6.93
CA PHE A 86 11.39 7.96 5.60
C PHE A 86 12.08 9.06 4.79
N GLN A 87 13.10 8.71 4.03
CA GLN A 87 13.43 9.54 2.86
C GLN A 87 12.34 9.26 1.83
N ILE A 88 11.20 9.94 1.99
CA ILE A 88 10.25 10.06 0.89
C ILE A 88 10.95 11.01 -0.09
N PRO A 89 11.27 10.57 -1.32
CA PRO A 89 11.85 11.46 -2.31
C PRO A 89 11.02 12.75 -2.37
N ALA A 90 11.69 13.90 -2.30
CA ALA A 90 11.04 15.20 -2.26
C ALA A 90 10.14 15.46 -3.49
N ASP A 91 10.27 14.68 -4.57
CA ASP A 91 9.42 14.76 -5.76
C ASP A 91 8.02 14.13 -5.57
N GLU A 92 7.78 13.41 -4.46
CA GLU A 92 6.43 12.97 -4.06
C GLU A 92 5.81 13.87 -2.97
N SER A 93 6.33 15.08 -2.78
CA SER A 93 5.83 16.07 -1.80
C SER A 93 4.61 16.87 -2.29
N GLY A 94 3.70 16.27 -3.05
CA GLY A 94 2.30 16.67 -2.93
C GLY A 94 1.83 16.04 -1.63
N GLU A 95 1.43 16.81 -0.61
CA GLU A 95 0.92 16.30 0.67
C GLU A 95 -0.08 15.14 0.49
N ARG A 96 0.38 13.89 0.36
CA ARG A 96 -0.48 12.71 0.37
C ARG A 96 -0.86 12.47 1.82
N LYS A 97 -1.81 13.27 2.28
CA LYS A 97 -2.55 13.04 3.52
C LYS A 97 -3.19 11.65 3.41
N PRO A 98 -3.19 10.84 4.48
CA PRO A 98 -3.91 9.57 4.46
C PRO A 98 -5.35 9.86 4.01
N PRO A 99 -5.90 9.06 3.07
CA PRO A 99 -7.19 9.34 2.49
C PRO A 99 -8.23 9.47 3.60
N ARG A 100 -8.91 10.62 3.64
CA ARG A 100 -9.83 10.99 4.72
C ARG A 100 -11.23 10.42 4.51
N SER A 101 -11.47 9.79 3.36
CA SER A 101 -12.71 9.12 2.98
C SER A 101 -12.45 7.77 2.31
N LEU A 102 -13.47 6.92 2.24
CA LEU A 102 -13.39 5.68 1.47
C LEU A 102 -13.20 5.98 -0.02
N THR A 103 -13.82 7.04 -0.53
CA THR A 103 -13.71 7.47 -1.93
C THR A 103 -12.28 7.80 -2.30
N GLU A 104 -11.58 8.59 -1.49
CA GLU A 104 -10.15 8.88 -1.68
C GLU A 104 -9.31 7.61 -1.59
N SER A 105 -9.59 6.73 -0.61
CA SER A 105 -8.88 5.46 -0.45
C SER A 105 -9.04 4.56 -1.68
N VAL A 106 -10.26 4.51 -2.22
CA VAL A 106 -10.60 3.75 -3.43
C VAL A 106 -9.91 4.35 -4.64
N SER A 107 -9.90 5.67 -4.80
CA SER A 107 -9.21 6.34 -5.90
C SER A 107 -7.70 6.07 -5.86
N GLU A 108 -7.05 6.30 -4.71
CA GLU A 108 -5.60 6.13 -4.57
C GLU A 108 -5.15 4.68 -4.76
N ALA A 109 -5.88 3.70 -4.23
CA ALA A 109 -5.49 2.30 -4.41
C ALA A 109 -5.71 1.80 -5.84
N LEU A 110 -6.65 2.37 -6.59
CA LEU A 110 -6.95 1.95 -7.96
C LEU A 110 -6.07 2.66 -8.99
N ARG A 111 -5.52 3.84 -8.67
CA ARG A 111 -4.69 4.66 -9.57
C ARG A 111 -3.53 3.88 -10.23
N PRO A 112 -2.73 3.06 -9.50
CA PRO A 112 -1.63 2.30 -10.10
C PRO A 112 -2.07 1.20 -11.08
N HIS A 113 -3.37 0.88 -11.11
CA HIS A 113 -3.92 -0.22 -11.89
C HIS A 113 -4.73 0.25 -13.09
N VAL A 114 -4.86 1.57 -13.31
CA VAL A 114 -5.66 2.16 -14.39
C VAL A 114 -5.13 1.78 -15.78
N ASP A 115 -3.80 1.77 -15.94
CA ASP A 115 -3.10 1.44 -17.20
C ASP A 115 -3.03 -0.05 -17.50
N ALA A 116 -3.50 -0.88 -16.58
CA ALA A 116 -3.41 -2.33 -16.71
C ALA A 116 -4.49 -2.92 -17.64
N GLY A 117 -5.45 -2.10 -18.09
CA GLY A 117 -6.48 -2.50 -19.06
C GLY A 117 -7.59 -3.43 -18.54
N PHE A 118 -7.49 -3.96 -17.31
CA PHE A 118 -8.47 -4.92 -16.76
C PHE A 118 -9.26 -4.41 -15.54
N LEU A 119 -9.19 -3.11 -15.25
CA LEU A 119 -9.80 -2.54 -14.06
C LEU A 119 -11.34 -2.46 -14.20
N SER A 120 -12.02 -3.52 -13.75
CA SER A 120 -13.48 -3.62 -13.69
C SER A 120 -14.03 -3.37 -12.28
N ASN A 121 -15.35 -3.17 -12.16
CA ASN A 121 -16.01 -3.04 -10.85
C ASN A 121 -15.72 -4.24 -9.93
N LYS A 122 -15.78 -5.45 -10.50
CA LYS A 122 -15.43 -6.68 -9.80
C LYS A 122 -14.00 -6.65 -9.29
N LYS A 123 -13.04 -6.29 -10.17
CA LYS A 123 -11.63 -6.30 -9.80
C LYS A 123 -11.29 -5.25 -8.74
N ALA A 124 -11.90 -4.08 -8.84
CA ALA A 124 -11.77 -3.05 -7.82
C ALA A 124 -12.34 -3.52 -6.47
N ALA A 125 -13.49 -4.20 -6.44
CA ALA A 125 -14.04 -4.75 -5.20
C ALA A 125 -13.13 -5.83 -4.57
N GLU A 126 -12.53 -6.70 -5.40
CA GLU A 126 -11.56 -7.71 -4.96
C GLU A 126 -10.33 -7.09 -4.28
N ILE A 127 -9.80 -5.98 -4.81
CA ILE A 127 -8.64 -5.27 -4.22
C ILE A 127 -8.92 -4.84 -2.77
N PHE A 128 -10.17 -4.49 -2.46
CA PHE A 128 -10.59 -4.09 -1.12
C PHE A 128 -11.12 -5.25 -0.25
N GLY A 129 -11.12 -6.48 -0.75
CA GLY A 129 -11.69 -7.64 -0.05
C GLY A 129 -13.19 -7.52 0.20
N LEU A 130 -13.91 -6.81 -0.68
CA LEU A 130 -15.36 -6.57 -0.58
C LEU A 130 -16.10 -7.20 -1.75
N SER A 131 -17.39 -7.48 -1.58
CA SER A 131 -18.27 -7.72 -2.73
C SER A 131 -18.57 -6.40 -3.46
N GLU A 132 -18.90 -6.49 -4.76
CA GLU A 132 -19.27 -5.32 -5.57
C GLU A 132 -20.41 -4.51 -4.92
N GLN A 133 -21.41 -5.20 -4.37
CA GLN A 133 -22.55 -4.58 -3.70
C GLN A 133 -22.14 -3.86 -2.41
N GLN A 134 -21.20 -4.41 -1.63
CA GLN A 134 -20.70 -3.77 -0.42
C GLN A 134 -19.92 -2.50 -0.74
N LEU A 135 -19.03 -2.57 -1.73
CA LEU A 135 -18.25 -1.41 -2.16
C LEU A 135 -19.17 -0.32 -2.75
N ALA A 136 -20.08 -0.70 -3.64
CA ALA A 136 -21.06 0.23 -4.23
C ALA A 136 -21.93 0.91 -3.17
N ARG A 137 -22.43 0.16 -2.17
CA ARG A 137 -23.22 0.71 -1.06
C ARG A 137 -22.42 1.71 -0.23
N LYS A 138 -21.15 1.41 0.07
CA LYS A 138 -20.31 2.32 0.87
C LYS A 138 -19.98 3.59 0.09
N LEU A 139 -19.62 3.49 -1.19
CA LEU A 139 -19.38 4.65 -2.06
C LEU A 139 -20.62 5.52 -2.25
N ARG A 140 -21.80 4.91 -2.35
CA ARG A 140 -23.06 5.65 -2.45
C ARG A 140 -23.36 6.48 -1.20
N LYS A 141 -22.95 6.01 -0.01
CA LYS A 141 -23.05 6.80 1.23
C LYS A 141 -22.17 8.05 1.21
N GLU A 142 -21.09 8.03 0.43
CA GLU A 142 -20.21 9.18 0.19
C GLU A 142 -20.59 9.96 -1.08
N GLY A 143 -21.76 9.68 -1.67
CA GLY A 143 -22.29 10.43 -2.82
C GLY A 143 -21.65 10.10 -4.17
N THR A 144 -20.92 8.98 -4.29
CA THR A 144 -20.29 8.55 -5.54
C THR A 144 -20.61 7.11 -5.93
N THR A 145 -20.14 6.69 -7.10
CA THR A 145 -20.22 5.30 -7.57
C THR A 145 -18.84 4.84 -8.05
N LEU A 146 -18.61 3.54 -8.01
CA LEU A 146 -17.35 2.97 -8.49
C LEU A 146 -17.12 3.31 -9.97
N GLY A 147 -18.15 3.18 -10.81
CA GLY A 147 -18.06 3.54 -12.23
C GLY A 147 -17.67 5.01 -12.47
N LYS A 148 -18.18 5.94 -11.65
CA LYS A 148 -17.77 7.35 -11.73
C LYS A 148 -16.30 7.53 -11.36
N LEU A 149 -15.84 6.88 -10.29
CA LEU A 149 -14.42 6.92 -9.90
C LEU A 149 -13.51 6.33 -10.96
N LEU A 150 -13.89 5.20 -11.55
CA LEU A 150 -13.11 4.60 -12.64
C LEU A 150 -13.06 5.50 -13.88
N ALA A 151 -14.17 6.16 -14.21
CA ALA A 151 -14.20 7.10 -15.32
C ALA A 151 -13.30 8.32 -15.07
N ASP A 152 -13.34 8.89 -13.86
CA ASP A 152 -12.48 10.02 -13.48
C ASP A 152 -10.98 9.64 -13.51
N LEU A 153 -10.63 8.45 -13.00
CA LEU A 153 -9.28 7.92 -13.05
C LEU A 153 -8.80 7.70 -14.50
N LYS A 154 -9.63 7.07 -15.34
CA LYS A 154 -9.33 6.85 -16.76
C LYS A 154 -9.21 8.17 -17.53
N ARG A 155 -10.04 9.17 -17.24
CA ARG A 155 -9.96 10.50 -17.85
C ARG A 155 -8.61 11.14 -17.55
N ASN A 156 -8.27 11.27 -16.27
CA ASN A 156 -7.02 11.93 -15.86
C ASN A 156 -5.81 11.25 -16.50
N ARG A 157 -5.80 9.91 -16.50
CA ARG A 157 -4.70 9.15 -17.09
C ARG A 157 -4.65 9.23 -18.62
N ALA A 158 -5.81 9.26 -19.29
CA ALA A 158 -5.87 9.50 -20.72
C ALA A 158 -5.30 10.88 -21.10
N GLU A 159 -5.60 11.92 -20.32
CA GLU A 159 -5.07 13.27 -20.53
C GLU A 159 -3.54 13.29 -20.38
N GLU A 160 -3.00 12.63 -19.34
CA GLU A 160 -1.55 12.48 -19.15
C GLU A 160 -0.89 11.77 -20.35
N LEU A 161 -1.36 10.57 -20.71
CA LEU A 161 -0.80 9.77 -21.80
C LEU A 161 -0.85 10.48 -23.16
N LEU A 162 -1.92 11.23 -23.43
CA LEU A 162 -2.07 11.99 -24.68
C LEU A 162 -1.18 13.23 -24.71
N LYS A 163 -0.92 13.87 -23.57
CA LYS A 163 -0.01 15.03 -23.45
C LYS A 163 1.46 14.62 -23.51
N GLU A 164 1.81 13.47 -22.95
CA GLU A 164 3.14 12.85 -23.12
C GLU A 164 3.42 12.59 -24.61
N GLY A 165 2.37 12.29 -25.39
CA GLY A 165 2.43 12.23 -26.86
C GLY A 165 3.31 11.11 -27.42
N ASP A 166 3.60 10.09 -26.61
CA ASP A 166 4.39 8.91 -26.99
C ASP A 166 3.48 7.71 -27.35
N HIS A 167 2.18 7.88 -27.20
CA HIS A 167 1.17 6.86 -27.47
C HIS A 167 0.14 7.32 -28.49
N SER A 168 -0.20 6.43 -29.42
CA SER A 168 -1.33 6.67 -30.34
C SER A 168 -2.67 6.58 -29.58
N VAL A 169 -3.72 7.22 -30.10
CA VAL A 169 -5.07 7.15 -29.52
C VAL A 169 -5.55 5.70 -29.34
N THR A 170 -5.23 4.83 -30.30
CA THR A 170 -5.53 3.38 -30.22
C THR A 170 -4.78 2.73 -29.06
N ARG A 171 -3.49 3.06 -28.87
CA ARG A 171 -2.70 2.50 -27.78
C ARG A 171 -3.21 2.95 -26.41
N VAL A 172 -3.57 4.22 -26.27
CA VAL A 172 -4.19 4.76 -25.05
C VAL A 172 -5.51 4.05 -24.75
N ALA A 173 -6.33 3.78 -25.77
CA ALA A 173 -7.58 3.04 -25.60
C ALA A 173 -7.35 1.63 -25.03
N GLU A 174 -6.38 0.88 -25.58
CA GLU A 174 -6.01 -0.45 -25.09
C GLU A 174 -5.51 -0.42 -23.64
N MET A 175 -4.61 0.52 -23.30
CA MET A 175 -4.06 0.67 -21.95
C MET A 175 -5.15 0.93 -20.91
N LEU A 176 -6.18 1.70 -21.28
CA LEU A 176 -7.31 2.01 -20.40
C LEU A 176 -8.44 0.96 -20.46
N GLY A 177 -8.24 -0.13 -21.19
CA GLY A 177 -9.16 -1.27 -21.25
C GLY A 177 -10.42 -1.04 -22.08
N TYR A 178 -10.32 -0.21 -23.12
CA TYR A 178 -11.38 -0.07 -24.13
C TYR A 178 -11.21 -1.13 -25.23
N SER A 179 -12.34 -1.59 -25.79
CA SER A 179 -12.34 -2.57 -26.89
C SER A 179 -11.71 -2.03 -28.16
N ASP A 180 -11.83 -0.73 -28.38
CA ASP A 180 -11.39 -0.04 -29.59
C ASP A 180 -11.22 1.47 -29.34
N ALA A 181 -10.53 2.12 -30.27
CA ALA A 181 -10.27 3.57 -30.24
C ALA A 181 -11.56 4.41 -30.33
N THR A 182 -12.61 3.90 -30.99
CA THR A 182 -13.87 4.62 -31.18
C THR A 182 -14.63 4.75 -29.86
N SER A 183 -14.75 3.65 -29.13
CA SER A 183 -15.36 3.56 -27.80
C SER A 183 -14.62 4.45 -26.80
N PHE A 184 -13.28 4.44 -26.85
CA PHE A 184 -12.47 5.38 -26.06
C PHE A 184 -12.72 6.83 -26.46
N ALA A 185 -12.72 7.17 -27.75
CA ALA A 185 -12.92 8.54 -28.21
C ALA A 185 -14.29 9.10 -27.82
N HIS A 186 -15.35 8.28 -27.84
CA HIS A 186 -16.67 8.66 -27.33
C HIS A 186 -16.65 8.92 -25.83
N ALA A 187 -16.05 8.03 -25.04
CA ALA A 187 -15.93 8.21 -23.59
C ALA A 187 -15.10 9.47 -23.25
N PHE A 188 -13.92 9.62 -23.87
CA PHE A 188 -13.03 10.75 -23.67
C PHE A 188 -13.71 12.08 -24.01
N LYS A 189 -14.41 12.16 -25.15
CA LYS A 189 -15.18 13.36 -25.52
C LYS A 189 -16.33 13.61 -24.56
N GLY A 190 -16.99 12.57 -24.07
CA GLY A 190 -18.04 12.70 -23.05
C GLY A 190 -17.52 13.29 -21.74
N TRP A 191 -16.28 12.97 -21.36
CA TRP A 191 -15.67 13.47 -20.13
C TRP A 191 -15.04 14.86 -20.26
N THR A 192 -14.41 15.16 -21.40
CA THR A 192 -13.57 16.35 -21.59
C THR A 192 -14.21 17.41 -22.51
N GLY A 193 -15.28 17.05 -23.23
CA GLY A 193 -15.92 17.89 -24.23
C GLY A 193 -15.20 17.95 -25.59
N ILE A 194 -13.97 17.44 -25.69
CA ILE A 194 -13.16 17.46 -26.91
C ILE A 194 -12.70 16.05 -27.31
N PRO A 195 -12.49 15.77 -28.60
CA PRO A 195 -11.94 14.49 -29.02
C PRO A 195 -10.46 14.35 -28.62
N PRO A 196 -9.96 13.13 -28.38
CA PRO A 196 -8.59 12.89 -27.96
C PRO A 196 -7.55 13.40 -28.96
N SER A 197 -7.88 13.42 -30.26
CA SER A 197 -7.02 13.98 -31.32
C SER A 197 -6.76 15.48 -31.23
N LYS A 198 -7.50 16.22 -30.39
CA LYS A 198 -7.29 17.65 -30.15
C LYS A 198 -6.40 17.95 -28.93
N ILE A 199 -6.05 16.94 -28.12
CA ILE A 199 -5.06 17.11 -27.05
C ILE A 199 -3.71 17.40 -27.71
N LYS A 200 -3.07 18.49 -27.29
CA LYS A 200 -1.74 18.88 -27.77
C LYS A 200 -0.68 18.31 -26.83
N LYS A 201 0.45 17.91 -27.40
CA LYS A 201 1.65 17.47 -26.66
C LYS A 201 2.18 18.67 -25.85
N ASP A 202 2.51 18.46 -24.58
CA ASP A 202 3.23 19.46 -23.81
C ASP A 202 4.68 19.48 -24.36
N ILE A 203 5.11 20.63 -24.91
CA ILE A 203 6.45 20.86 -25.49
C ILE A 203 7.37 21.43 -24.41
#